data_AF-A0A345YIW2-F1
#
_entry.id   AF-A0A345YIW2-F1
#
_cell.length_a   1.000
_cell.length_b   1.000
_cell.length_c   1.000
_cell.angle_alpha   90.00
_cell.angle_beta   90.00
_cell.angle_gamma   90.00
#
_symmetry.space_group_name_H-M   'P 1'
#
loop_
_entity.id
_entity.type
_entity.pdbx_description
1 polymer ?
#
loop_
_entity_poly.entity_id
_entity_poly.type
_entity_poly.pdbx_seq_one_letter_code
_entity_poly.pdbx_strand_id
1 'polypeptide(L)'
;MIVIHEIPEKRKFNMSGSIILPFGKFKGQALDTVPNDYLGWLLNPVVVGKRGDKPTKVDVPAEIAEAALALINQRRDDEIRLDDVRDHLAGITNSDTETVYVLEDRRDFATGKLSDVHDTLDLALAAIDAEYPIEPVSEEEAEFHDAIAGELVRSSPCPKRDQILIWEVLPTGHRKVVWHFSGTRFSQNEHGIAQGKLPGDEKSLYDIARASGY
;
A
#
# COMPACT_ATOMS: atom_id res chain seq x y z
N MET A 1 33.62 -14.78 -25.14
CA MET A 1 33.24 -15.55 -23.93
C MET A 1 32.87 -14.51 -22.88
N ILE A 2 31.57 -14.27 -22.69
CA ILE A 2 31.04 -13.19 -21.87
C ILE A 2 30.91 -13.71 -20.44
N VAL A 3 31.61 -13.06 -19.50
CA VAL A 3 31.53 -13.35 -18.06
C VAL A 3 30.29 -12.67 -17.53
N ILE A 4 29.23 -13.44 -17.29
CA ILE A 4 28.03 -12.96 -16.61
C ILE A 4 28.39 -12.83 -15.12
N HIS A 5 28.41 -11.60 -14.60
CA HIS A 5 28.48 -11.36 -13.16
C HIS A 5 27.10 -11.66 -12.57
N GLU A 6 27.01 -12.70 -11.74
CA GLU A 6 25.84 -12.94 -10.91
C GLU A 6 25.64 -11.76 -9.96
N ILE A 7 24.51 -11.07 -10.11
CA ILE A 7 24.01 -10.09 -9.14
C ILE A 7 23.50 -10.92 -7.95
N PRO A 8 23.98 -10.69 -6.71
CA PRO A 8 23.51 -11.47 -5.57
C PRO A 8 22.03 -11.17 -5.32
N GLU A 9 21.23 -12.23 -5.28
CA GLU A 9 19.82 -12.17 -4.89
C GLU A 9 19.68 -11.42 -3.57
N LYS A 10 18.95 -10.30 -3.59
CA LYS A 10 18.48 -9.64 -2.37
C LYS A 10 17.65 -10.68 -1.61
N ARG A 11 18.15 -11.14 -0.46
CA ARG A 11 17.35 -11.93 0.49
C ARG A 11 16.07 -11.16 0.78
N LYS A 12 14.96 -11.66 0.25
CA LYS A 12 13.62 -11.26 0.68
C LYS A 12 13.51 -11.71 2.14
N PHE A 13 13.66 -10.78 3.07
CA PHE A 13 13.28 -11.02 4.45
C PHE A 13 11.77 -11.25 4.46
N ASN A 14 11.36 -12.49 4.74
CA ASN A 14 9.96 -12.81 5.03
C ASN A 14 9.54 -12.00 6.27
N MET A 15 8.82 -10.89 6.08
CA MET A 15 8.25 -10.08 7.16
C MET A 15 6.91 -10.66 7.66
N SER A 16 6.81 -11.97 7.85
CA SER A 16 5.55 -12.59 8.33
C SER A 16 5.41 -12.61 9.86
N GLY A 17 6.29 -11.94 10.60
CA GLY A 17 6.11 -11.67 12.02
C GLY A 17 6.75 -10.33 12.39
N SER A 18 5.94 -9.35 12.78
CA SER A 18 6.48 -8.07 13.25
C SER A 18 7.36 -8.30 14.48
N ILE A 19 8.60 -7.80 14.44
CA ILE A 19 9.57 -7.97 15.52
C ILE A 19 9.04 -7.24 16.76
N ILE A 20 8.80 -7.99 17.84
CA ILE A 20 8.37 -7.41 19.11
C ILE A 20 9.58 -6.90 19.88
N LEU A 21 9.55 -5.62 20.28
CA LEU A 21 10.63 -4.98 21.02
C LEU A 21 10.79 -5.59 22.43
N PRO A 22 11.96 -6.14 22.80
CA PRO A 22 12.16 -6.75 24.11
C PRO A 22 12.58 -5.75 25.21
N PHE A 23 12.89 -4.50 24.86
CA PHE A 23 13.42 -3.48 25.78
C PHE A 23 12.94 -2.06 25.44
N GLY A 24 13.36 -1.09 26.27
CA GLY A 24 13.18 0.33 26.02
C GLY A 24 11.75 0.84 26.26
N LYS A 25 11.47 2.04 25.77
CA LYS A 25 10.20 2.76 25.98
C LYS A 25 8.99 2.02 25.40
N PHE A 26 9.18 1.29 24.31
CA PHE A 26 8.13 0.60 23.56
C PHE A 26 8.19 -0.92 23.70
N LYS A 27 8.72 -1.42 24.83
CA LYS A 27 8.79 -2.86 25.11
C LYS A 27 7.42 -3.52 24.96
N GLY A 28 7.37 -4.65 24.26
CA GLY A 28 6.16 -5.43 23.99
C GLY A 28 5.36 -4.94 22.79
N GLN A 29 5.76 -3.84 22.15
CA GLN A 29 5.15 -3.37 20.90
C GLN A 29 5.88 -3.92 19.69
N ALA A 30 5.13 -4.03 18.60
CA ALA A 30 5.60 -4.38 17.29
C ALA A 30 6.45 -3.24 16.69
N LEU A 31 7.61 -3.56 16.10
CA LEU A 31 8.60 -2.58 15.66
C LEU A 31 8.02 -1.61 14.60
N ASP A 32 7.14 -2.09 13.74
CA ASP A 32 6.43 -1.32 12.71
C ASP A 32 5.39 -0.33 13.26
N THR A 33 5.03 -0.45 14.54
CA THR A 33 4.07 0.47 15.20
C THR A 33 4.74 1.64 15.92
N VAL A 34 6.07 1.63 16.05
CA VAL A 34 6.78 2.68 16.80
C VAL A 34 7.08 3.92 15.94
N PRO A 35 7.21 5.11 16.55
CA PRO A 35 7.53 6.34 15.82
C PRO A 35 8.93 6.35 15.18
N ASN A 36 9.10 7.09 14.07
CA ASN A 36 10.38 7.24 13.36
C ASN A 36 11.51 7.72 14.27
N ASP A 37 11.25 8.64 15.21
CA ASP A 37 12.26 9.12 16.16
C ASP A 37 12.83 7.98 17.02
N TYR A 38 11.98 7.01 17.39
CA TYR A 38 12.41 5.87 18.17
C TYR A 38 13.18 4.86 17.32
N LEU A 39 12.76 4.63 16.07
CA LEU A 39 13.54 3.85 15.10
C LEU A 39 14.93 4.47 14.89
N GLY A 40 15.01 5.80 14.75
CA GLY A 40 16.28 6.52 14.65
C GLY A 40 17.14 6.37 15.90
N TRP A 41 16.53 6.40 17.09
CA TRP A 41 17.24 6.11 18.34
C TRP A 41 17.79 4.68 18.38
N LEU A 42 17.08 3.66 17.87
CA LEU A 42 17.57 2.27 17.82
C LEU A 42 18.85 2.11 16.99
N LEU A 43 19.08 2.97 15.99
CA LEU A 43 20.30 2.96 15.17
C LEU A 43 21.50 3.59 15.88
N ASN A 44 21.26 4.53 16.79
CA ASN A 44 22.30 5.18 17.58
C ASN A 44 21.81 5.43 19.02
N PRO A 45 21.69 4.36 19.83
CA PRO A 45 21.00 4.42 21.11
C PRO A 45 21.92 5.02 22.17
N VAL A 46 21.81 6.34 22.32
CA VAL A 46 22.55 7.11 23.32
C VAL A 46 21.59 7.58 24.39
N VAL A 47 21.93 7.32 25.65
CA VAL A 47 21.22 7.87 26.82
C VAL A 47 22.08 8.96 27.41
N VAL A 48 21.53 10.18 27.46
CA VAL A 48 22.15 11.31 28.17
C VAL A 48 21.57 11.34 29.57
N GLY A 49 22.44 11.21 30.58
CA GLY A 49 22.07 11.29 31.99
C GLY A 49 21.78 12.74 32.43
N LYS A 50 21.94 13.03 33.72
CA LYS A 50 21.79 14.39 34.24
C LYS A 50 22.91 15.28 33.67
N ARG A 51 22.70 16.61 33.75
CA ARG A 51 23.63 17.61 33.20
C ARG A 51 25.06 17.37 33.72
N GLY A 52 25.96 16.91 32.84
CA GLY A 52 27.35 16.56 33.17
C GLY A 52 27.71 15.08 33.02
N ASP A 53 26.73 14.19 32.88
CA ASP A 53 26.97 12.76 32.66
C ASP A 53 27.49 12.50 31.24
N LYS A 54 28.42 11.55 31.13
CA LYS A 54 28.89 11.08 29.82
C LYS A 54 27.76 10.29 29.14
N PRO A 55 27.54 10.49 27.83
CA PRO A 55 26.56 9.70 27.10
C PRO A 55 26.91 8.22 27.17
N THR A 56 25.94 7.39 27.56
CA THR A 56 26.13 5.93 27.61
C THR A 56 25.45 5.29 26.40
N LYS A 57 26.20 4.46 25.68
CA LYS A 57 25.66 3.70 24.55
C LYS A 57 24.92 2.48 25.10
N VAL A 58 23.68 2.28 24.65
CA VAL A 58 22.89 1.09 24.95
C VAL A 58 23.18 0.04 23.89
N ASP A 59 23.26 -1.22 24.29
CA ASP A 59 23.42 -2.31 23.33
C ASP A 59 22.06 -2.68 22.74
N VAL A 60 21.93 -2.53 21.42
CA VAL A 60 20.73 -2.88 20.65
C VAL A 60 21.09 -4.08 19.77
N PRO A 61 20.34 -5.19 19.84
CA PRO A 61 20.57 -6.34 18.97
C PRO A 61 20.61 -5.94 17.49
N ALA A 62 21.59 -6.45 16.76
CA ALA A 62 21.81 -6.10 15.35
C ALA A 62 20.56 -6.30 14.49
N GLU A 63 19.81 -7.39 14.72
CA GLU A 63 18.56 -7.69 14.01
C GLU A 63 17.51 -6.57 14.17
N ILE A 64 17.39 -5.98 15.36
CA ILE A 64 16.44 -4.88 15.63
C ILE A 64 16.92 -3.60 14.97
N ALA A 65 18.23 -3.32 14.98
CA ALA A 65 18.80 -2.15 14.32
C ALA A 65 18.67 -2.25 12.79
N GLU A 66 18.95 -3.40 12.19
CA GLU A 66 18.79 -3.65 10.76
C GLU A 66 17.32 -3.52 10.34
N ALA A 67 16.40 -4.11 11.10
CA ALA A 67 14.97 -3.98 10.83
C ALA A 67 14.47 -2.52 10.99
N ALA A 68 14.96 -1.79 11.99
CA ALA A 68 14.62 -0.37 12.16
C ALA A 68 15.11 0.48 10.98
N LEU A 69 16.32 0.22 10.47
CA LEU A 69 16.85 0.90 9.29
C LEU A 69 16.00 0.58 8.04
N ALA A 70 15.63 -0.69 7.86
CA ALA A 70 14.78 -1.12 6.76
C ALA A 70 13.41 -0.41 6.81
N LEU A 71 12.78 -0.32 7.98
CA LEU A 71 11.51 0.38 8.17
C LEU A 71 11.61 1.88 7.93
N ILE A 72 12.70 2.54 8.36
CA ILE A 72 12.92 3.96 8.07
C ILE A 72 13.02 4.20 6.57
N ASN A 73 13.81 3.38 5.86
CA ASN A 73 13.97 3.51 4.41
C ASN A 73 12.64 3.23 3.70
N GLN A 74 11.91 2.19 4.10
CA GLN A 74 10.59 1.89 3.57
C GLN A 74 9.62 3.07 3.75
N ARG A 75 9.48 3.59 4.97
CA ARG A 75 8.57 4.73 5.24
C ARG A 75 8.95 5.98 4.44
N ARG A 76 10.24 6.22 4.23
CA ARG A 76 10.73 7.31 3.40
C ARG A 76 10.40 7.09 1.92
N ASP A 77 10.62 5.89 1.41
CA ASP A 77 10.29 5.54 0.04
C ASP A 77 8.78 5.63 -0.23
N ASP A 78 7.96 5.24 0.76
CA ASP A 78 6.51 5.39 0.73
C ASP A 78 6.07 6.87 0.73
N GLU A 79 6.71 7.72 1.53
CA GLU A 79 6.44 9.17 1.53
C GLU A 79 6.80 9.83 0.18
N ILE A 80 7.95 9.47 -0.40
CA ILE A 80 8.36 9.94 -1.73
C ILE A 80 7.34 9.51 -2.80
N ARG A 81 6.88 8.26 -2.75
CA ARG A 81 5.83 7.77 -3.67
C ARG A 81 4.53 8.56 -3.53
N LEU A 82 4.09 8.82 -2.30
CA LEU A 82 2.84 9.56 -2.06
C LEU A 82 2.94 11.00 -2.56
N ASP A 83 4.10 11.65 -2.42
CA ASP A 83 4.31 12.98 -2.97
C ASP A 83 4.33 12.96 -4.51
N ASP A 84 4.93 11.94 -5.14
CA ASP A 84 4.88 11.76 -6.60
C ASP A 84 3.44 11.57 -7.11
N VAL A 85 2.64 10.75 -6.43
CA VAL A 85 1.20 10.60 -6.72
C VAL A 85 0.47 11.94 -6.59
N ARG A 86 0.73 12.70 -5.53
CA ARG A 86 0.11 14.02 -5.31
C ARG A 86 0.48 15.02 -6.38
N ASP A 87 1.75 15.05 -6.80
CA ASP A 87 2.23 15.94 -7.85
C ASP A 87 1.53 15.64 -9.18
N HIS A 88 1.46 14.37 -9.59
CA HIS A 88 0.74 13.98 -10.80
C HIS A 88 -0.76 14.32 -10.73
N LEU A 89 -1.41 14.11 -9.58
CA LEU A 89 -2.79 14.53 -9.37
C LEU A 89 -2.94 16.06 -9.35
N ALA A 90 -1.94 16.82 -8.92
CA ALA A 90 -1.95 18.27 -9.03
C ALA A 90 -1.69 18.76 -10.47
N GLY A 91 -1.37 17.85 -11.41
CA GLY A 91 -0.96 18.18 -12.77
C GLY A 91 0.49 18.69 -12.85
N ILE A 92 1.25 18.54 -11.76
CA ILE A 92 2.68 18.80 -11.72
C ILE A 92 3.34 17.54 -12.28
N THR A 93 3.71 17.59 -13.55
CA THR A 93 4.38 16.47 -14.22
C THR A 93 5.85 16.81 -14.39
N ASN A 94 6.72 15.91 -13.96
CA ASN A 94 8.16 15.98 -14.19
C ASN A 94 8.56 15.30 -15.52
N SER A 95 7.59 14.70 -16.21
CA SER A 95 7.71 13.95 -17.46
C SER A 95 7.07 14.73 -18.60
N ASP A 96 7.90 15.29 -19.48
CA ASP A 96 7.43 16.02 -20.66
C ASP A 96 6.95 15.08 -21.79
N THR A 97 7.03 13.76 -21.62
CA THR A 97 6.97 12.83 -22.76
C THR A 97 5.94 11.72 -22.66
N GLU A 98 5.55 11.27 -21.46
CA GLU A 98 4.72 10.06 -21.33
C GLU A 98 3.49 10.24 -20.44
N THR A 99 2.38 9.63 -20.89
CA THR A 99 1.13 9.55 -20.11
C THR A 99 1.31 8.51 -19.03
N VAL A 100 0.89 8.83 -17.81
CA VAL A 100 0.93 7.90 -16.67
C VAL A 100 -0.48 7.63 -16.15
N TYR A 101 -0.61 6.54 -15.41
CA TYR A 101 -1.84 6.08 -14.80
C TYR A 101 -1.67 6.08 -13.29
N VAL A 102 -2.36 6.99 -12.62
CA VAL A 102 -2.26 7.16 -11.17
C VAL A 102 -3.42 6.48 -10.49
N LEU A 103 -3.12 5.52 -9.62
CA LEU A 103 -4.11 4.88 -8.77
C LEU A 103 -4.29 5.77 -7.52
N GLU A 104 -5.51 6.24 -7.28
CA GLU A 104 -5.89 6.97 -6.06
C GLU A 104 -6.85 6.11 -5.24
N ASP A 105 -6.42 5.69 -4.05
CA ASP A 105 -7.26 5.01 -3.08
C ASP A 105 -7.62 5.96 -1.93
N ARG A 106 -8.91 6.23 -1.76
CA ARG A 106 -9.43 7.18 -0.76
C ARG A 106 -9.91 6.52 0.53
N ARG A 107 -9.67 5.23 0.72
CA ARG A 107 -10.13 4.47 1.90
C ARG A 107 -9.50 4.94 3.20
N ASP A 108 -8.27 5.44 3.13
CA ASP A 108 -7.64 6.26 4.15
C ASP A 108 -6.38 6.84 3.52
N PHE A 109 -6.28 8.16 3.37
CA PHE A 109 -4.99 8.78 2.97
C PHE A 109 -3.86 8.42 3.96
N ALA A 110 -4.21 7.90 5.15
CA ALA A 110 -3.27 7.44 6.16
C ALA A 110 -2.60 6.08 5.87
N THR A 111 -3.24 5.17 5.12
CA THR A 111 -2.65 3.83 4.86
C THR A 111 -1.86 3.76 3.56
N GLY A 112 -2.08 4.68 2.61
CA GLY A 112 -1.25 4.90 1.41
C GLY A 112 -1.03 3.70 0.47
N LYS A 113 -1.60 2.53 0.78
CA LYS A 113 -1.11 1.23 0.29
C LYS A 113 -1.32 0.99 -1.20
N LEU A 114 -2.31 1.65 -1.82
CA LEU A 114 -2.61 1.51 -3.25
C LEU A 114 -2.31 2.74 -4.07
N SER A 115 -1.96 3.86 -3.43
CA SER A 115 -1.65 5.08 -4.15
C SER A 115 -0.29 4.94 -4.83
N ASP A 116 -0.28 4.71 -6.13
CA ASP A 116 0.93 4.48 -6.92
C ASP A 116 0.79 5.02 -8.35
N VAL A 117 1.92 5.15 -9.03
CA VAL A 117 2.02 5.63 -10.42
C VAL A 117 2.43 4.47 -11.33
N HIS A 118 1.71 4.30 -12.44
CA HIS A 118 1.93 3.21 -13.39
C HIS A 118 2.12 3.74 -14.81
N ASP A 119 3.00 3.09 -15.59
CA ASP A 119 3.27 3.46 -16.98
C ASP A 119 2.11 3.12 -17.92
N THR A 120 1.27 2.15 -17.54
CA THR A 120 0.15 1.68 -18.38
C THR A 120 -1.10 1.40 -17.55
N LEU A 121 -2.25 1.48 -18.20
CA LEU A 121 -3.53 1.12 -17.59
C LEU A 121 -3.55 -0.35 -17.13
N ASP A 122 -2.94 -1.25 -17.90
CA ASP A 122 -2.92 -2.67 -17.56
C ASP A 122 -2.14 -2.94 -16.27
N LEU A 123 -1.04 -2.21 -16.03
CA LEU A 123 -0.28 -2.30 -14.77
C LEU A 123 -1.09 -1.75 -13.59
N ALA A 124 -1.81 -0.64 -13.78
CA ALA A 124 -2.70 -0.11 -12.75
C ALA A 124 -3.84 -1.07 -12.42
N LEU A 125 -4.46 -1.68 -13.43
CA LEU A 125 -5.50 -2.70 -13.23
C LEU A 125 -4.96 -3.96 -12.58
N ALA A 126 -3.75 -4.40 -12.92
CA ALA A 126 -3.09 -5.54 -12.29
C ALA A 126 -2.81 -5.28 -10.79
N ALA A 127 -2.48 -4.04 -10.42
CA ALA A 127 -2.32 -3.67 -9.01
C ALA A 127 -3.64 -3.78 -8.23
N ILE A 128 -4.76 -3.35 -8.83
CA ILE A 128 -6.09 -3.53 -8.22
C ILE A 128 -6.46 -5.02 -8.14
N ASP A 129 -6.23 -5.78 -9.22
CA ASP A 129 -6.50 -7.23 -9.25
C ASP A 129 -5.71 -8.00 -8.18
N ALA A 130 -4.47 -7.60 -7.94
CA ALA A 130 -3.62 -8.19 -6.91
C ALA A 130 -4.08 -7.87 -5.47
N GLU A 131 -4.66 -6.69 -5.23
CA GLU A 131 -5.23 -6.35 -3.92
C GLU A 131 -6.58 -7.04 -3.69
N TYR A 132 -7.33 -7.30 -4.75
CA TYR A 132 -8.62 -7.98 -4.70
C TYR A 132 -8.60 -9.34 -5.39
N PRO A 133 -7.80 -10.30 -4.88
CA PRO A 133 -7.66 -11.60 -5.51
C PRO A 133 -8.98 -12.39 -5.47
N ILE A 134 -9.03 -13.40 -6.34
CA ILE A 134 -10.03 -14.46 -6.29
C ILE A 134 -9.53 -15.54 -5.35
N GLU A 135 -10.26 -15.78 -4.27
CA GLU A 135 -9.89 -16.72 -3.22
C GLU A 135 -11.07 -17.65 -2.88
N PRO A 136 -10.81 -18.87 -2.39
CA PRO A 136 -11.87 -19.75 -1.93
C PRO A 136 -12.54 -19.18 -0.67
N VAL A 137 -13.86 -19.11 -0.68
CA VAL A 137 -14.67 -18.72 0.49
C VAL A 137 -14.37 -19.67 1.64
N SER A 138 -13.99 -19.11 2.78
CA SER A 138 -13.73 -19.87 3.99
C SER A 138 -15.01 -20.50 4.55
N GLU A 139 -14.88 -21.55 5.36
CA GLU A 139 -16.04 -22.16 6.05
C GLU A 139 -16.77 -21.13 6.93
N GLU A 140 -16.02 -20.25 7.59
CA GLU A 140 -16.58 -19.16 8.40
C GLU A 140 -17.39 -18.17 7.55
N GLU A 141 -16.84 -17.69 6.43
CA GLU A 141 -17.57 -16.77 5.54
C GLU A 141 -18.81 -17.40 4.91
N ALA A 142 -18.73 -18.70 4.56
CA ALA A 142 -19.86 -19.45 4.02
C ALA A 142 -21.05 -19.48 4.99
N GLU A 143 -20.79 -19.68 6.29
CA GLU A 143 -21.82 -19.68 7.34
C GLU A 143 -22.48 -18.31 7.55
N PHE A 144 -21.72 -17.22 7.39
CA PHE A 144 -22.24 -15.85 7.59
C PHE A 144 -22.94 -15.27 6.37
N HIS A 145 -22.53 -15.66 5.16
CA HIS A 145 -22.93 -14.98 3.91
C HIS A 145 -23.83 -15.81 2.98
N ASP A 146 -24.35 -16.96 3.43
CA ASP A 146 -25.12 -17.89 2.58
C ASP A 146 -24.34 -18.26 1.30
N ALA A 147 -23.03 -18.40 1.46
CA ALA A 147 -22.09 -18.72 0.38
C ALA A 147 -21.66 -20.19 0.46
N ILE A 148 -21.15 -20.74 -0.65
CA ILE A 148 -20.70 -22.13 -0.68
C ILE A 148 -19.22 -22.18 -0.28
N ALA A 149 -18.90 -22.87 0.81
CA ALA A 149 -17.51 -23.07 1.23
C ALA A 149 -16.68 -23.69 0.10
N GLY A 150 -15.52 -23.08 -0.19
CA GLY A 150 -14.65 -23.48 -1.29
C GLY A 150 -15.03 -22.93 -2.68
N GLU A 151 -16.13 -22.18 -2.81
CA GLU A 151 -16.41 -21.40 -4.02
C GLU A 151 -15.36 -20.30 -4.20
N LEU A 152 -14.88 -20.12 -5.43
CA LEU A 152 -13.92 -19.06 -5.73
C LEU A 152 -14.64 -17.73 -5.90
N VAL A 153 -14.41 -16.80 -4.98
CA VAL A 153 -15.03 -15.48 -4.98
C VAL A 153 -13.96 -14.41 -4.99
N ARG A 154 -14.20 -13.34 -5.77
CA ARG A 154 -13.36 -12.16 -5.76
C ARG A 154 -13.57 -11.39 -4.45
N SER A 155 -12.49 -11.19 -3.70
CA SER A 155 -12.49 -10.25 -2.58
C SER A 155 -12.80 -8.84 -3.07
N SER A 156 -13.32 -7.96 -2.21
CA SER A 156 -13.86 -6.69 -2.70
C SER A 156 -13.67 -5.54 -1.72
N PRO A 157 -13.53 -4.29 -2.23
CA PRO A 157 -13.63 -3.10 -1.40
C PRO A 157 -15.02 -2.98 -0.75
N CYS A 158 -15.13 -2.20 0.32
CA CYS A 158 -16.38 -1.90 0.99
C CYS A 158 -17.31 -1.10 0.06
N PRO A 159 -18.47 -1.65 -0.36
CA PRO A 159 -19.39 -0.97 -1.29
C PRO A 159 -20.02 0.29 -0.70
N LYS A 160 -19.85 0.56 0.59
CA LYS A 160 -20.39 1.73 1.27
C LYS A 160 -19.40 2.88 1.37
N ARG A 161 -18.13 2.59 1.64
CA ARG A 161 -17.17 3.59 2.16
C ARG A 161 -16.01 3.87 1.25
N ASP A 162 -15.78 3.03 0.25
CA ASP A 162 -14.52 3.03 -0.47
C ASP A 162 -14.67 3.73 -1.82
N GLN A 163 -13.60 4.41 -2.24
CA GLN A 163 -13.48 4.99 -3.58
C GLN A 163 -12.05 4.74 -4.07
N ILE A 164 -11.96 4.17 -5.27
CA ILE A 164 -10.70 3.85 -5.94
C ILE A 164 -10.80 4.41 -7.35
N LEU A 165 -9.86 5.24 -7.74
CA LEU A 165 -9.83 5.89 -9.05
C LEU A 165 -8.54 5.53 -9.78
N ILE A 166 -8.62 5.29 -11.08
CA ILE A 166 -7.43 5.35 -11.95
C ILE A 166 -7.56 6.60 -12.81
N TRP A 167 -6.57 7.49 -12.66
CA TRP A 167 -6.44 8.70 -13.45
C TRP A 167 -5.47 8.48 -14.60
N GLU A 168 -5.90 8.75 -15.83
CA GLU A 168 -4.96 8.98 -16.94
C GLU A 168 -4.47 10.43 -16.83
N VAL A 169 -3.17 10.63 -16.66
CA VAL A 169 -2.51 11.93 -16.54
C VAL A 169 -1.58 12.12 -17.72
N LEU A 170 -1.88 13.10 -18.56
CA LEU A 170 -1.08 13.45 -19.73
C LEU A 170 0.17 14.25 -19.31
N PRO A 171 1.24 14.27 -20.12
CA PRO A 171 2.42 15.13 -19.90
C PRO A 171 2.11 16.63 -19.75
N THR A 172 0.94 17.06 -20.23
CA THR A 172 0.47 18.45 -20.11
C THR A 172 -0.17 18.76 -18.75
N GLY A 173 -0.20 17.79 -17.83
CA GLY A 173 -0.90 17.89 -16.55
C GLY A 173 -2.42 17.71 -16.62
N HIS A 174 -3.00 17.61 -17.82
CA HIS A 174 -4.42 17.27 -17.98
C HIS A 174 -4.67 15.85 -17.50
N ARG A 175 -5.78 15.65 -16.79
CA ARG A 175 -6.16 14.35 -16.25
C ARG A 175 -7.63 14.04 -16.43
N LYS A 176 -7.95 12.75 -16.51
CA LYS A 176 -9.32 12.23 -16.47
C LYS A 176 -9.34 10.89 -15.75
N VAL A 177 -10.47 10.56 -15.14
CA VAL A 177 -10.68 9.21 -14.60
C VAL A 177 -10.98 8.26 -15.76
N VAL A 178 -10.26 7.14 -15.84
CA VAL A 178 -10.44 6.11 -16.89
C VAL A 178 -10.99 4.80 -16.34
N TRP A 179 -10.94 4.62 -15.03
CA TRP A 179 -11.55 3.50 -14.33
C TRP A 179 -11.88 3.94 -12.90
N HIS A 180 -12.97 3.45 -12.32
CA HIS A 180 -13.29 3.76 -10.94
C HIS A 180 -14.11 2.69 -10.23
N PHE A 181 -13.93 2.60 -8.92
CA PHE A 181 -14.89 2.05 -7.99
C PHE A 181 -15.38 3.19 -7.11
N SER A 182 -16.69 3.40 -7.04
CA SER A 182 -17.30 4.38 -6.14
C SER A 182 -18.38 3.73 -5.31
N GLY A 183 -18.12 3.56 -4.01
CA GLY A 183 -19.10 3.10 -3.04
C GLY A 183 -20.27 4.07 -2.86
N THR A 184 -21.31 3.66 -2.13
CA THR A 184 -22.58 4.42 -2.00
C THR A 184 -22.44 5.78 -1.34
N ARG A 185 -21.33 6.05 -0.62
CA ARG A 185 -21.05 7.38 -0.04
C ARG A 185 -20.50 8.38 -1.07
N PHE A 186 -20.16 7.94 -2.26
CA PHE A 186 -19.65 8.77 -3.34
C PHE A 186 -20.66 8.86 -4.48
N SER A 187 -20.55 9.93 -5.27
CA SER A 187 -21.38 10.11 -6.45
C SER A 187 -20.89 9.20 -7.57
N GLN A 188 -21.61 8.11 -7.84
CA GLN A 188 -21.21 7.12 -8.85
C GLN A 188 -21.17 7.69 -10.27
N ASN A 189 -21.91 8.77 -10.53
CA ASN A 189 -21.98 9.40 -11.85
C ASN A 189 -21.02 10.59 -12.00
N GLU A 190 -20.21 10.90 -10.98
CA GLU A 190 -19.31 12.07 -10.96
C GLU A 190 -18.34 12.09 -12.15
N HIS A 191 -17.87 10.92 -12.57
CA HIS A 191 -16.80 10.79 -13.57
C HIS A 191 -17.32 10.55 -15.00
N GLY A 192 -18.64 10.44 -15.18
CA GLY A 192 -19.24 10.22 -16.51
C GLY A 192 -18.89 8.88 -17.17
N ILE A 193 -18.35 7.93 -16.42
CA ILE A 193 -18.06 6.56 -16.86
C ILE A 193 -18.76 5.54 -15.94
N ALA A 194 -18.88 4.30 -16.39
CA ALA A 194 -19.49 3.22 -15.61
C ALA A 194 -18.52 2.66 -14.56
N GLN A 195 -19.07 2.03 -13.51
CA GLN A 195 -18.30 1.33 -12.49
C GLN A 195 -17.32 0.33 -13.12
N GLY A 196 -16.11 0.35 -12.60
CA GLY A 196 -14.96 -0.36 -13.10
C GLY A 196 -15.11 -1.87 -12.99
N LYS A 197 -14.69 -2.54 -14.05
CA LYS A 197 -14.62 -3.99 -14.17
C LYS A 197 -13.15 -4.41 -14.24
N LEU A 198 -12.76 -5.45 -13.51
CA LEU A 198 -11.40 -5.98 -13.60
C LEU A 198 -11.28 -6.98 -14.76
N PRO A 199 -10.08 -7.17 -15.33
CA PRO A 199 -9.85 -8.16 -16.36
C PRO A 199 -10.35 -9.55 -15.93
N GLY A 200 -11.11 -10.22 -16.80
CA GLY A 200 -11.63 -11.56 -16.55
C GLY A 200 -12.96 -11.63 -15.77
N ASP A 201 -13.39 -10.56 -15.11
CA ASP A 201 -14.67 -10.56 -14.41
C ASP A 201 -15.84 -10.55 -15.41
N GLU A 202 -17.06 -10.85 -14.95
CA GLU A 202 -18.28 -10.63 -15.74
C GLU A 202 -19.00 -9.33 -15.34
N LYS A 203 -18.96 -8.98 -14.06
CA LYS A 203 -19.63 -7.83 -13.44
C LYS A 203 -18.64 -6.75 -13.03
N SER A 204 -19.13 -5.56 -12.69
CA SER A 204 -18.27 -4.52 -12.09
C SER A 204 -17.82 -4.93 -10.68
N LEU A 205 -16.68 -4.39 -10.23
CA LEU A 205 -16.19 -4.64 -8.87
C LEU A 205 -17.20 -4.14 -7.81
N TYR A 206 -17.99 -3.11 -8.13
CA TYR A 206 -19.09 -2.63 -7.29
C TYR A 206 -20.24 -3.63 -7.18
N ASP A 207 -20.65 -4.24 -8.28
CA ASP A 207 -21.72 -5.24 -8.27
C ASP A 207 -21.28 -6.52 -7.54
N ILE A 208 -20.01 -6.92 -7.69
CA ILE A 208 -19.39 -8.00 -6.92
C ILE A 208 -19.43 -7.64 -5.43
N ALA A 209 -18.91 -6.47 -5.05
CA ALA A 209 -18.90 -6.00 -3.66
C ALA A 209 -20.29 -5.93 -3.02
N ARG A 210 -21.31 -5.55 -3.79
CA ARG A 210 -22.71 -5.53 -3.33
C ARG A 210 -23.31 -6.92 -3.17
N ALA A 211 -22.95 -7.87 -4.02
CA ALA A 211 -23.46 -9.24 -3.96
C ALA A 211 -22.91 -9.98 -2.74
N SER A 212 -21.67 -9.67 -2.33
CA SER A 212 -21.00 -10.29 -1.18
C SER A 212 -21.55 -9.87 0.20
N GLY A 213 -22.61 -9.06 0.28
CA GLY A 213 -23.39 -8.89 1.52
C GLY A 213 -22.85 -7.89 2.56
N TYR A 214 -22.14 -6.84 2.15
CA TYR A 214 -21.76 -5.72 3.05
C TYR A 214 -22.82 -4.64 3.26
#